data_AF-A0A2N2YLQ3-F1
#
_entry.id   AF-A0A2N2YLQ3-F1
#
_cell.length_a   1.000
_cell.length_b   1.000
_cell.length_c   1.000
_cell.angle_alpha   90.00
_cell.angle_beta   90.00
_cell.angle_gamma   90.00
#
_symmetry.space_group_name_H-M   'P 1'
#
loop_
_entity.id
_entity.type
_entity.pdbx_description
1 polymer ?
#
loop_
_entity_poly.entity_id
_entity_poly.type
_entity_poly.pdbx_seq_one_letter_code
_entity_poly.pdbx_strand_id
1 'polypeptide(L)'
;MSLFQEIELQAQQATDPQSLHSLIDQLSTLIAQSDEPVNMLRLRAAIWVKLDEKGKAINDYREMLVLDPEDEEAATQIQYLQTILRYNNTDIYANPNTNMDPWLE
;
A
#
# COMPACT_ATOMS: atom_id res chain seq x y z
N MET A 1 17.22 -13.04 17.41
CA MET A 1 16.23 -12.23 16.67
C MET A 1 16.12 -12.85 15.29
N SER A 2 14.93 -13.00 14.72
CA SER A 2 14.79 -13.49 13.33
C SER A 2 15.07 -12.34 12.36
N LEU A 3 15.48 -12.67 11.12
CA LEU A 3 15.69 -11.66 10.07
C LEU A 3 14.43 -10.79 9.85
N PHE A 4 13.25 -11.40 9.93
CA PHE A 4 11.99 -10.66 9.84
C PHE A 4 11.80 -9.67 10.99
N GLN A 5 12.11 -10.05 12.24
CA GLN A 5 12.03 -9.15 13.40
C GLN A 5 12.99 -7.96 13.28
N GLU A 6 14.16 -8.16 12.67
CA GLU A 6 15.11 -7.07 12.38
C GLU A 6 14.53 -6.09 11.36
N ILE A 7 13.92 -6.60 10.29
CA ILE A 7 13.26 -5.80 9.25
C ILE A 7 12.07 -5.03 9.84
N GLU A 8 11.26 -5.64 10.69
CA GLU A 8 10.15 -4.97 11.38
C GLU A 8 10.64 -3.77 12.20
N LEU A 9 11.70 -3.96 12.98
CA LEU A 9 12.29 -2.88 13.78
C LEU A 9 12.84 -1.75 12.90
N GLN A 10 13.52 -2.10 11.81
CA GLN A 10 14.02 -1.11 10.85
C GLN A 10 12.88 -0.34 10.17
N ALA A 11 11.79 -1.02 9.78
CA ALA A 11 10.63 -0.41 9.15
C ALA A 11 9.88 0.58 10.06
N GLN A 12 9.96 0.41 11.38
CA GLN A 12 9.41 1.36 12.36
C GLN A 12 10.24 2.65 12.43
N GLN A 13 11.56 2.55 12.29
CA GLN A 13 12.50 3.67 12.42
C GLN A 13 12.75 4.39 11.08
N ALA A 14 12.62 3.67 9.97
CA ALA A 14 12.83 4.18 8.62
C ALA A 14 11.83 5.29 8.27
N THR A 15 12.37 6.43 7.84
CA THR A 15 11.60 7.59 7.39
C THR A 15 12.01 8.04 5.99
N ASP A 16 13.22 7.71 5.55
CA ASP A 16 13.71 8.02 4.22
C ASP A 16 13.24 7.00 3.18
N PRO A 17 12.92 7.42 1.95
CA PRO A 17 12.45 6.49 0.91
C PRO A 17 13.46 5.41 0.54
N GLN A 18 14.76 5.71 0.60
CA GLN A 18 15.81 4.78 0.18
C GLN A 18 15.88 3.56 1.09
N SER A 19 15.82 3.76 2.41
CA SER A 19 15.77 2.68 3.39
C SER A 19 14.49 1.85 3.23
N LEU A 20 13.33 2.50 3.04
CA LEU A 20 12.06 1.81 2.81
C LEU A 20 12.10 0.91 1.56
N HIS A 21 12.69 1.36 0.45
CA HIS A 21 12.88 0.53 -0.73
C HIS A 21 13.81 -0.67 -0.48
N SER A 22 14.91 -0.47 0.26
CA SER A 22 15.79 -1.58 0.64
C SER A 22 15.07 -2.63 1.48
N LEU A 23 14.19 -2.21 2.39
CA LEU A 23 13.37 -3.14 3.20
C LEU A 23 12.35 -3.90 2.35
N ILE A 24 11.76 -3.25 1.35
CA ILE A 24 10.87 -3.90 0.38
C ILE A 24 11.60 -5.00 -0.38
N ASP A 25 12.83 -4.76 -0.83
CA ASP A 25 13.61 -5.75 -1.57
C ASP A 25 13.92 -6.96 -0.68
N GLN A 26 14.33 -6.72 0.55
CA GLN A 26 14.54 -7.77 1.56
C GLN A 26 13.26 -8.57 1.81
N LEU A 27 12.12 -7.90 2.04
CA LEU A 27 10.83 -8.57 2.22
C LEU A 27 10.42 -9.38 1.00
N SER A 28 10.67 -8.89 -0.20
CA SER A 28 10.33 -9.59 -1.43
C SER A 28 11.13 -10.89 -1.58
N THR A 29 12.40 -10.89 -1.19
CA THR A 29 13.21 -12.12 -1.16
C THR A 29 12.72 -13.10 -0.10
N LEU A 30 12.31 -12.61 1.08
CA LEU A 30 11.79 -13.44 2.16
C LEU A 30 10.44 -14.09 1.81
N ILE A 31 9.52 -13.30 1.24
CA ILE A 31 8.21 -13.77 0.79
C ILE A 31 8.36 -14.92 -0.22
N ALA A 32 9.29 -14.78 -1.17
CA ALA A 32 9.52 -15.80 -2.19
C ALA A 32 10.04 -17.15 -1.63
N GLN A 33 10.55 -17.16 -0.40
CA GLN A 33 11.13 -18.33 0.25
C GLN A 33 10.27 -18.84 1.42
N SER A 34 9.15 -18.17 1.71
CA SER A 34 8.34 -18.44 2.91
C SER A 34 7.10 -19.25 2.57
N ASP A 35 6.81 -20.26 3.40
CA ASP A 35 5.54 -20.98 3.38
C ASP A 35 4.40 -20.20 4.08
N GLU A 36 4.74 -19.17 4.86
CA GLU A 36 3.78 -18.35 5.63
C GLU A 36 4.08 -16.84 5.45
N PRO A 37 3.86 -16.28 4.24
CA PRO A 37 4.30 -14.93 3.91
C PRO A 37 3.38 -13.83 4.47
N VAL A 38 2.28 -14.17 5.15
CA VAL A 38 1.20 -13.23 5.55
C VAL A 38 1.72 -12.00 6.31
N ASN A 39 2.56 -12.21 7.33
CA ASN A 39 3.11 -11.09 8.11
C ASN A 39 4.08 -10.22 7.29
N MET A 40 4.82 -10.83 6.36
CA MET A 40 5.76 -10.13 5.49
C MET A 40 5.02 -9.31 4.44
N LEU A 41 3.94 -9.85 3.87
CA LEU A 41 3.03 -9.16 2.97
C LEU A 41 2.39 -7.96 3.67
N ARG A 42 1.89 -8.14 4.90
CA ARG A 42 1.32 -7.05 5.71
C ARG A 42 2.33 -5.91 5.91
N LEU A 43 3.56 -6.25 6.31
CA LEU A 43 4.61 -5.25 6.52
C LEU A 43 4.99 -4.54 5.21
N ARG A 44 5.14 -5.29 4.11
CA ARG A 44 5.48 -4.72 2.79
C ARG A 44 4.38 -3.78 2.30
N ALA A 45 3.11 -4.16 2.48
CA ALA A 45 1.96 -3.32 2.17
C ALA A 45 1.99 -2.01 2.98
N ALA A 46 2.26 -2.07 4.28
CA ALA A 46 2.38 -0.88 5.12
C ALA A 46 3.52 0.06 4.66
N ILE A 47 4.66 -0.50 4.22
CA ILE A 47 5.75 0.29 3.66
C ILE A 47 5.35 0.93 2.33
N TRP A 48 4.64 0.21 1.44
CA TRP A 48 4.10 0.79 0.22
C TRP A 48 3.14 1.95 0.49
N VAL A 49 2.30 1.85 1.53
CA VAL A 49 1.43 2.95 1.96
C VAL A 49 2.25 4.16 2.42
N LYS A 50 3.34 3.94 3.19
CA LYS A 50 4.25 5.04 3.60
C LYS A 50 4.89 5.75 2.40
N LEU A 51 5.15 5.02 1.31
CA LEU A 51 5.69 5.54 0.06
C LEU A 51 4.63 6.15 -0.89
N ASP A 52 3.38 6.26 -0.44
CA ASP A 52 2.22 6.71 -1.24
C ASP A 52 1.82 5.76 -2.40
N GLU A 53 2.47 4.60 -2.50
CA GLU A 53 2.32 3.57 -3.55
C GLU A 53 1.12 2.64 -3.27
N LYS A 54 -0.07 3.21 -3.11
CA LYS A 54 -1.30 2.51 -2.65
C LYS A 54 -1.69 1.34 -3.55
N GLY A 55 -1.43 1.42 -4.85
CA GLY A 55 -1.72 0.33 -5.78
C GLY A 55 -0.92 -0.94 -5.48
N LYS A 56 0.36 -0.79 -5.10
CA LYS A 56 1.22 -1.92 -4.71
C LYS A 56 0.81 -2.49 -3.37
N ALA A 57 0.47 -1.64 -2.40
CA ALA A 57 -0.07 -2.07 -1.11
C ALA A 57 -1.35 -2.91 -1.27
N ILE A 58 -2.27 -2.50 -2.15
CA ILE A 58 -3.50 -3.27 -2.44
C ILE A 58 -3.17 -4.66 -2.99
N ASN A 59 -2.15 -4.81 -3.82
CA ASN A 59 -1.77 -6.12 -4.35
C ASN A 59 -1.25 -7.04 -3.23
N ASP A 60 -0.43 -6.53 -2.31
CA ASP A 60 0.03 -7.31 -1.16
C ASP A 60 -1.14 -7.77 -0.26
N TYR A 61 -2.10 -6.88 0.02
CA TYR A 61 -3.31 -7.27 0.78
C TYR A 61 -4.20 -8.27 0.02
N ARG A 62 -4.24 -8.21 -1.31
CA ARG A 62 -4.96 -9.20 -2.12
C ARG A 62 -4.30 -10.57 -2.04
N GLU A 63 -2.97 -10.63 -2.03
CA GLU A 63 -2.25 -11.88 -1.81
C GLU A 63 -2.57 -12.46 -0.42
N MET A 64 -2.68 -11.61 0.61
CA MET A 64 -3.13 -12.05 1.94
C MET A 64 -4.53 -12.67 1.88
N LEU A 65 -5.49 -12.04 1.19
CA LEU A 65 -6.85 -12.58 1.03
C LEU A 65 -6.92 -13.87 0.18
N VAL A 66 -5.93 -14.14 -0.65
CA VAL A 66 -5.82 -15.43 -1.36
C VAL A 66 -5.43 -16.55 -0.40
N LEU A 67 -4.57 -16.24 0.60
CA LEU A 67 -4.11 -17.18 1.62
C LEU A 67 -5.16 -17.39 2.70
N ASP A 68 -5.78 -16.30 3.16
CA ASP A 68 -6.86 -16.28 4.12
C ASP A 68 -7.99 -15.36 3.63
N PRO A 69 -9.04 -15.92 3.00
CA PRO A 69 -10.17 -15.15 2.51
C PRO A 69 -10.97 -14.41 3.60
N GLU A 70 -10.82 -14.81 4.87
CA GLU A 70 -11.51 -14.21 6.02
C GLU A 70 -10.65 -13.17 6.77
N ASP A 71 -9.48 -12.78 6.23
CA ASP A 71 -8.63 -11.73 6.80
C ASP A 71 -9.33 -10.35 6.71
N GLU A 72 -10.06 -10.02 7.78
CA GLU A 72 -10.80 -8.77 7.91
C GLU A 72 -9.90 -7.53 7.82
N GLU A 73 -8.65 -7.63 8.29
CA GLU A 73 -7.69 -6.54 8.25
C GLU A 73 -7.33 -6.23 6.79
N ALA A 74 -6.93 -7.24 6.02
CA ALA A 74 -6.59 -7.09 4.61
C ALA A 74 -7.77 -6.55 3.79
N ALA A 75 -8.98 -7.08 4.01
CA ALA A 75 -10.19 -6.59 3.35
C ALA A 75 -10.48 -5.12 3.66
N THR A 76 -10.35 -4.72 4.93
CA THR A 76 -10.56 -3.34 5.37
C THR A 76 -9.52 -2.39 4.77
N GLN A 77 -8.25 -2.78 4.77
CA GLN A 77 -7.17 -1.98 4.18
C GLN A 77 -7.37 -1.75 2.68
N ILE A 78 -7.79 -2.78 1.93
CA ILE A 78 -8.10 -2.64 0.50
C ILE A 78 -9.22 -1.61 0.29
N GLN A 79 -10.32 -1.71 1.03
CA GLN A 79 -11.45 -0.78 0.90
C GLN A 79 -11.04 0.65 1.23
N TYR A 80 -10.24 0.84 2.27
CA TYR A 80 -9.71 2.14 2.66
C TYR A 80 -8.83 2.76 1.56
N LEU A 81 -7.86 2.00 1.04
CA LEU A 81 -6.95 2.48 0.00
C LEU A 81 -7.68 2.76 -1.32
N GLN A 82 -8.65 1.93 -1.70
CA GLN A 82 -9.50 2.17 -2.87
C GLN A 82 -10.34 3.44 -2.73
N THR A 83 -10.85 3.73 -1.53
CA THR A 83 -11.61 4.95 -1.25
C THR A 83 -10.75 6.20 -1.45
N ILE A 84 -9.50 6.19 -0.96
CA ILE A 84 -8.56 7.29 -1.18
C ILE A 84 -8.27 7.48 -2.67
N LEU A 85 -7.98 6.40 -3.40
CA LEU A 85 -7.69 6.47 -4.83
C LEU A 85 -8.89 7.01 -5.63
N ARG A 86 -10.11 6.59 -5.28
CA ARG A 86 -11.34 7.09 -5.90
C ARG A 86 -11.53 8.58 -5.64
N TYR A 87 -11.31 9.04 -4.41
CA TYR A 87 -11.45 10.45 -4.06
C TYR A 87 -10.45 11.32 -4.83
N ASN A 88 -9.17 10.93 -4.85
CA ASN A 88 -8.12 11.65 -5.60
C ASN A 88 -8.44 11.74 -7.09
N ASN A 89 -8.99 10.68 -7.69
CA ASN A 89 -9.40 10.68 -9.09
C ASN A 89 -10.67 11.51 -9.35
N THR A 90 -11.49 11.79 -8.34
CA THR A 90 -12.69 12.62 -8.50
C THR A 90 -12.34 14.11 -8.45
N ASP A 91 -11.33 14.48 -7.67
CA ASP A 91 -10.89 15.88 -7.50
C ASP A 91 -10.35 16.50 -8.80
N ILE A 92 -9.66 15.69 -9.64
CA ILE A 92 -9.17 16.16 -10.95
C ILE A 92 -10.28 16.51 -11.96
N TYR A 93 -11.51 16.02 -11.74
CA TYR A 93 -12.69 16.34 -12.57
C TYR A 93 -13.65 17.31 -11.87
N ALA A 94 -13.40 17.66 -10.61
CA ALA A 94 -14.27 18.53 -9.81
C ALA A 94 -14.08 20.03 -10.08
N ASN A 95 -13.13 20.41 -10.95
CA ASN A 95 -13.00 21.76 -11.45
C ASN A 95 -13.45 21.84 -12.91
N PRO A 96 -14.77 21.79 -13.23
CA PRO A 96 -15.20 22.32 -14.50
C PRO A 96 -14.76 23.78 -14.50
N ASN A 97 -13.92 24.16 -15.47
CA ASN A 97 -13.57 25.54 -15.72
C ASN A 97 -14.84 26.30 -16.15
N THR A 98 -15.75 26.58 -15.21
CA THR A 98 -16.98 27.33 -15.43
C THR A 98 -16.71 28.82 -15.63
N ASN A 99 -15.46 29.24 -15.55
CA ASN A 99 -15.04 30.63 -15.77
C ASN A 99 -14.69 30.93 -17.24
N MET A 100 -14.89 29.96 -18.14
CA MET A 100 -14.78 30.15 -19.60
C MET A 100 -15.90 29.41 -20.34
N ASP A 101 -17.14 29.48 -19.83
CA ASP A 101 -18.29 29.07 -20.64
C ASP A 101 -18.71 30.26 -21.53
N PRO A 102 -18.44 30.24 -22.85
CA PRO A 102 -18.81 31.34 -23.75
C PRO A 102 -20.33 31.42 -24.01
N TRP A 103 -21.14 30.61 -23.31
CA TRP A 103 -22.60 30.69 -23.30
C TRP A 103 -23.19 31.50 -22.13
N LEU A 104 -22.36 32.07 -21.26
CA LEU A 104 -22.77 33.05 -20.24
C LEU A 104 -22.18 34.42 -20.58
N GLU A 105 -22.78 35.05 -21.60
CA GLU A 105 -22.66 36.46 -22.06
C GLU A 105 -21.31 36.97 -22.62
#